data_AF-A0A959ZZ60-F1
#
_entry.id   AF-A0A959ZZ60-F1
#
_cell.length_a   1.000
_cell.length_b   1.000
_cell.length_c   1.000
_cell.angle_alpha   90.00
_cell.angle_beta   90.00
_cell.angle_gamma   90.00
#
_symmetry.space_group_name_H-M   'P 1'
#
loop_
_entity.id
_entity.type
_entity.pdbx_description
1 polymer ?
#
loop_
_entity_poly.entity_id
_entity_poly.type
_entity_poly.pdbx_seq_one_letter_code
_entity_poly.pdbx_strand_id
1 'polypeptide(L)'
;MDDPPAIDPHALRRLTATRPELAECAVAEFGFPGPQRDRLVERILAGRKTATTALLDDYRRGGAELPRVGQVSIVVDSRAWPVALIECTGVRVLPVGAVGADVAREEGEDFADVAAWRDAHERFWHGEEYRAHAGDPGFTVADDTPAVVEWFAVTARLGQL
;
A
#
# COMPACT_ATOMS: atom_id res chain seq x y z
N MET A 1 12.45 -3.74 -27.54
CA MET A 1 11.46 -3.92 -26.47
C MET A 1 12.18 -4.80 -25.48
N ASP A 2 12.89 -4.17 -24.53
CA ASP A 2 13.60 -4.94 -23.50
C ASP A 2 12.57 -5.74 -22.72
N ASP A 3 12.83 -7.03 -22.53
CA ASP A 3 12.03 -7.84 -21.62
C ASP A 3 11.98 -7.11 -20.27
N PRO A 4 10.79 -6.95 -19.66
CA PRO A 4 10.73 -6.40 -18.33
C PRO A 4 11.61 -7.27 -17.43
N PRO A 5 12.59 -6.69 -16.72
CA PRO A 5 13.46 -7.47 -15.85
C PRO A 5 12.63 -8.25 -14.83
N ALA A 6 12.95 -9.54 -14.68
CA ALA A 6 12.20 -10.48 -13.86
C ALA A 6 12.05 -10.00 -12.40
N ILE A 7 10.96 -10.45 -11.75
CA ILE A 7 10.75 -10.34 -10.30
C ILE A 7 12.00 -10.91 -9.60
N ASP A 8 12.58 -10.15 -8.67
CA ASP A 8 13.76 -10.58 -7.91
C ASP A 8 13.36 -10.94 -6.47
N PRO A 9 13.09 -12.23 -6.16
CA PRO A 9 12.69 -12.65 -4.83
C PRO A 9 13.81 -12.52 -3.78
N HIS A 10 15.04 -12.18 -4.20
CA HIS A 10 16.20 -12.04 -3.33
C HIS A 10 16.57 -10.58 -3.04
N ALA A 11 15.92 -9.59 -3.67
CA ALA A 11 16.23 -8.18 -3.48
C ALA A 11 16.12 -7.77 -2.00
N LEU A 12 15.03 -8.16 -1.33
CA LEU A 12 14.85 -7.90 0.09
C LEU A 12 15.93 -8.57 0.95
N ARG A 13 16.29 -9.83 0.65
CA ARG A 13 17.34 -10.55 1.38
C ARG A 13 18.70 -9.88 1.25
N ARG A 14 19.05 -9.37 0.07
CA ARG A 14 20.30 -8.60 -0.12
C ARG A 14 20.30 -7.31 0.66
N LEU A 15 19.16 -6.62 0.72
CA LEU A 15 19.02 -5.41 1.53
C LEU A 15 19.22 -5.71 3.01
N THR A 16 18.54 -6.71 3.55
CA THR A 16 18.60 -7.04 4.98
C THR A 16 19.94 -7.66 5.38
N ALA A 17 20.67 -8.26 4.44
CA ALA A 17 22.03 -8.73 4.69
C ALA A 17 23.03 -7.59 4.92
N THR A 18 22.81 -6.43 4.27
CA THR A 18 23.65 -5.23 4.46
C THR A 18 23.09 -4.26 5.50
N ARG A 19 21.78 -4.37 5.80
CA ARG A 19 21.04 -3.59 6.80
C ARG A 19 20.18 -4.50 7.69
N PRO A 20 20.79 -5.24 8.63
CA PRO A 20 20.10 -6.22 9.46
C PRO A 20 19.03 -5.61 10.37
N GLU A 21 19.12 -4.31 10.67
CA GLU A 21 18.09 -3.56 11.39
C GLU A 21 16.74 -3.51 10.65
N LEU A 22 16.73 -3.83 9.35
CA LEU A 22 15.52 -3.89 8.53
C LEU A 22 14.98 -5.31 8.34
N ALA A 23 15.61 -6.33 8.91
CA ALA A 23 15.21 -7.73 8.73
C ALA A 23 13.81 -8.04 9.29
N GLU A 24 13.39 -7.27 10.30
CA GLU A 24 12.07 -7.40 10.95
C GLU A 24 11.05 -6.38 10.44
N CYS A 25 11.45 -5.47 9.54
CA CYS A 25 10.53 -4.49 8.97
C CYS A 25 9.47 -5.19 8.11
N ALA A 26 8.22 -4.74 8.26
CA ALA A 26 7.15 -5.15 7.36
C ALA A 26 7.44 -4.69 5.93
N VAL A 27 6.98 -5.47 4.95
CA VAL A 27 6.97 -5.05 3.54
C VAL A 27 5.67 -4.33 3.26
N ALA A 28 5.75 -3.11 2.74
CA ALA A 28 4.61 -2.31 2.33
C ALA A 28 4.41 -2.41 0.82
N GLU A 29 3.29 -3.02 0.42
CA GLU A 29 2.88 -3.17 -0.97
C GLU A 29 1.68 -2.27 -1.27
N PHE A 30 1.80 -1.43 -2.30
CA PHE A 30 0.75 -0.49 -2.69
C PHE A 30 0.04 -0.98 -3.95
N GLY A 31 -1.10 -1.66 -3.77
CA GLY A 31 -1.81 -2.34 -4.86
C GLY A 31 -1.09 -3.58 -5.38
N PHE A 32 -1.67 -4.22 -6.40
CA PHE A 32 -1.07 -5.40 -7.03
C PHE A 32 0.10 -5.01 -7.97
N PRO A 33 1.06 -5.92 -8.22
CA PRO A 33 2.16 -5.65 -9.15
C PRO A 33 1.64 -5.21 -10.53
N GLY A 34 2.15 -4.08 -11.04
CA GLY A 34 1.80 -3.55 -12.34
C GLY A 34 1.70 -2.02 -12.37
N PRO A 35 1.14 -1.45 -13.46
CA PRO A 35 1.13 0.00 -13.68
C PRO A 35 0.44 0.81 -12.57
N GLN A 36 -0.47 0.21 -11.81
CA GLN A 36 -1.07 0.86 -10.65
C GLN A 36 -0.05 1.03 -9.53
N ARG A 37 0.58 -0.07 -9.07
CA ARG A 37 1.63 -0.03 -8.04
C ARG A 37 2.78 0.89 -8.42
N ASP A 38 3.23 0.86 -9.68
CA ASP A 38 4.34 1.72 -10.11
C ASP A 38 4.00 3.22 -9.96
N ARG A 39 2.77 3.62 -10.33
CA ARG A 39 2.29 5.00 -10.14
C ARG A 39 2.14 5.37 -8.66
N LEU A 40 1.66 4.44 -7.82
CA LEU A 40 1.53 4.64 -6.38
C LEU A 40 2.91 4.84 -5.74
N VAL A 41 3.86 3.99 -6.07
CA VAL A 41 5.26 4.07 -5.61
C VAL A 41 5.91 5.37 -6.05
N GLU A 42 5.73 5.80 -7.30
CA GLU A 42 6.23 7.09 -7.77
C GLU A 42 5.67 8.25 -6.93
N ARG A 43 4.37 8.24 -6.64
CA ARG A 43 3.71 9.27 -5.82
C ARG A 43 4.23 9.26 -4.38
N ILE A 44 4.51 8.09 -3.80
CA ILE A 44 5.13 7.95 -2.47
C ILE A 44 6.54 8.55 -2.49
N LEU A 45 7.37 8.14 -3.47
CA LEU A 45 8.74 8.64 -3.60
C LEU A 45 8.78 10.16 -3.80
N ALA A 46 7.80 10.72 -4.51
CA ALA A 46 7.64 12.17 -4.70
C ALA A 46 7.08 12.91 -3.47
N GLY A 47 6.69 12.20 -2.39
CA GLY A 47 6.05 12.78 -1.20
C GLY A 47 4.62 13.28 -1.45
N ARG A 48 4.00 12.86 -2.56
CA ARG A 48 2.61 13.23 -2.91
C ARG A 48 1.59 12.30 -2.26
N LYS A 49 1.90 11.00 -2.17
CA LYS A 49 1.10 10.01 -1.44
C LYS A 49 1.70 9.81 -0.04
N THR A 50 0.91 10.13 0.98
CA THR A 50 1.28 10.12 2.41
C THR A 50 0.26 9.40 3.29
N ALA A 51 -0.79 8.87 2.67
CA ALA A 51 -1.76 7.99 3.29
C ALA A 51 -2.11 6.83 2.36
N THR A 52 -2.65 5.75 2.93
CA THR A 52 -3.18 4.60 2.21
C THR A 52 -4.36 4.00 2.95
N THR A 53 -5.27 3.38 2.22
CA THR A 53 -6.41 2.67 2.78
C THR A 53 -6.39 1.19 2.38
N ALA A 54 -6.54 0.30 3.35
CA ALA A 54 -6.72 -1.14 3.14
C ALA A 54 -7.96 -1.63 3.91
N LEU A 55 -8.51 -2.80 3.56
CA LEU A 55 -9.60 -3.37 4.36
C LEU A 55 -9.04 -4.01 5.63
N LEU A 56 -9.73 -3.86 6.75
CA LEU A 56 -9.36 -4.55 7.99
C LEU A 56 -9.31 -6.07 7.81
N ASP A 57 -10.13 -6.59 6.90
CA ASP A 57 -10.19 -8.01 6.59
C ASP A 57 -8.93 -8.53 5.88
N ASP A 58 -8.19 -7.67 5.16
CA ASP A 58 -6.91 -8.05 4.53
C ASP A 58 -5.86 -8.41 5.59
N TYR A 59 -5.79 -7.63 6.68
CA TYR A 59 -4.92 -7.93 7.81
C TYR A 59 -5.31 -9.24 8.50
N ARG A 60 -6.61 -9.49 8.66
CA ARG A 60 -7.12 -10.73 9.29
C ARG A 60 -6.82 -11.96 8.45
N ARG A 61 -7.07 -11.91 7.14
CA ARG A 61 -6.76 -13.00 6.20
C ARG A 61 -5.27 -13.27 6.11
N GLY A 62 -4.46 -12.21 6.06
CA GLY A 62 -3.01 -12.31 5.99
C GLY A 62 -2.33 -12.69 7.32
N GLY A 63 -3.06 -12.69 8.44
CA GLY A 63 -2.48 -12.88 9.77
C GLY A 63 -1.50 -11.77 10.17
N ALA A 64 -1.61 -10.60 9.54
CA ALA A 64 -0.73 -9.46 9.76
C ALA A 64 -1.26 -8.56 10.88
N GLU A 65 -0.35 -7.96 11.65
CA GLU A 65 -0.71 -6.94 12.62
C GLU A 65 -1.06 -5.62 11.94
N LEU A 66 -1.94 -4.83 12.56
CA LEU A 66 -2.17 -3.46 12.12
C LEU A 66 -0.91 -2.62 12.27
N PRO A 67 -0.68 -1.64 11.38
CA PRO A 67 0.43 -0.70 11.51
C PRO A 67 0.37 0.01 12.86
N ARG A 68 1.53 0.42 13.36
CA ARG A 68 1.69 1.19 14.60
C ARG A 68 2.45 2.46 14.32
N VAL A 69 2.06 3.56 14.96
CA VAL A 69 2.82 4.82 14.89
C VAL A 69 4.27 4.57 15.31
N GLY A 70 5.21 5.05 14.50
CA GLY A 70 6.66 4.82 14.64
C GLY A 70 7.17 3.52 14.00
N GLN A 71 6.28 2.66 13.48
CA GLN A 71 6.70 1.46 12.76
C GLN A 71 7.31 1.84 11.40
N VAL A 72 8.47 1.28 11.10
CA VAL A 72 9.13 1.41 9.80
C VAL A 72 8.80 0.21 8.92
N SER A 73 8.38 0.49 7.69
CA SER A 73 8.09 -0.50 6.66
C SER A 73 8.91 -0.23 5.39
N ILE A 74 9.19 -1.30 4.64
CA ILE A 74 9.96 -1.25 3.39
C ILE A 74 8.97 -1.23 2.22
N VAL A 75 8.95 -0.14 1.47
CA VAL A 75 8.17 -0.04 0.23
C VAL A 75 8.86 -0.82 -0.88
N VAL A 76 8.09 -1.62 -1.63
CA VAL A 76 8.56 -2.34 -2.81
C VAL A 76 7.83 -1.93 -4.09
N ASP A 77 8.53 -1.99 -5.23
CA ASP A 77 7.93 -1.78 -6.56
C ASP A 77 7.24 -3.05 -7.10
N SER A 78 6.75 -2.99 -8.34
CA SER A 78 6.10 -4.15 -9.00
C SER A 78 7.04 -5.31 -9.30
N ARG A 79 8.35 -5.11 -9.18
CA ARG A 79 9.38 -6.15 -9.35
C ARG A 79 9.85 -6.71 -8.01
N ALA A 80 9.20 -6.32 -6.91
CA ALA A 80 9.55 -6.63 -5.52
C ALA A 80 10.90 -6.03 -5.07
N TRP A 81 11.37 -4.97 -5.72
CA TRP A 81 12.60 -4.28 -5.31
C TRP A 81 12.29 -3.26 -4.20
N PRO A 82 13.06 -3.26 -3.09
CA PRO A 82 12.97 -2.22 -2.07
C PRO A 82 13.33 -0.85 -2.66
N VAL A 83 12.44 0.13 -2.51
CA VAL A 83 12.60 1.48 -3.09
C VAL A 83 12.54 2.61 -2.06
N ALA A 84 11.93 2.38 -0.90
CA ALA A 84 11.88 3.36 0.17
C ALA A 84 11.68 2.71 1.54
N LEU A 85 11.99 3.49 2.59
CA LEU A 85 11.50 3.26 3.94
C LEU A 85 10.40 4.30 4.23
N ILE A 86 9.31 3.84 4.81
CA ILE A 86 8.25 4.70 5.34
C ILE A 86 8.10 4.45 6.83
N GLU A 87 7.80 5.50 7.58
CA GLU A 87 7.43 5.41 8.99
C GLU A 87 5.95 5.78 9.13
N CYS A 88 5.18 4.92 9.81
CA CYS A 88 3.79 5.17 10.11
C CYS A 88 3.66 6.35 11.08
N THR A 89 2.91 7.38 10.71
CA THR A 89 2.68 8.59 11.51
C THR A 89 1.27 8.64 12.12
N GLY A 90 0.36 7.79 11.65
CA GLY A 90 -1.00 7.69 12.16
C GLY A 90 -1.71 6.45 11.65
N VAL A 91 -2.65 5.93 12.44
CA VAL A 91 -3.53 4.82 12.05
C VAL A 91 -4.93 5.08 12.55
N ARG A 92 -5.93 4.80 11.72
CA ARG A 92 -7.34 4.80 12.13
C ARG A 92 -8.06 3.61 11.51
N VAL A 93 -8.89 2.95 12.31
CA VAL A 93 -9.87 1.98 11.81
C VAL A 93 -11.22 2.67 11.80
N LEU A 94 -11.84 2.73 10.63
CA LEU A 94 -13.14 3.38 10.42
C LEU A 94 -13.88 2.71 9.25
N PRO A 95 -15.21 2.82 9.19
CA PRO A 95 -15.96 2.35 8.03
C PRO A 95 -15.50 3.03 6.73
N VAL A 96 -15.51 2.31 5.60
CA VAL A 96 -15.19 2.86 4.26
C VAL A 96 -16.01 4.12 3.97
N GLY A 97 -17.30 4.12 4.30
CA GLY A 97 -18.19 5.27 4.09
C GLY A 97 -17.89 6.47 4.99
N ALA A 98 -17.03 6.31 6.01
CA ALA A 98 -16.60 7.37 6.91
C ALA A 98 -15.22 7.94 6.56
N VAL A 99 -14.55 7.42 5.53
CA VAL A 99 -13.30 8.00 5.02
C VAL A 99 -13.58 9.40 4.47
N GLY A 100 -12.77 10.37 4.89
CA GLY A 100 -12.98 11.78 4.61
C GLY A 100 -12.18 12.30 3.41
N ALA A 101 -12.48 13.53 3.01
CA ALA A 101 -11.76 14.23 1.94
C ALA A 101 -10.29 14.55 2.30
N ASP A 102 -9.96 14.59 3.59
CA ASP A 102 -8.59 14.69 4.09
C ASP A 102 -7.76 13.48 3.65
N VAL A 103 -8.25 12.27 3.90
CA VAL A 103 -7.62 11.02 3.47
C VAL A 103 -7.53 10.96 1.95
N ALA A 104 -8.62 11.26 1.24
CA ALA A 104 -8.62 11.28 -0.22
C ALA A 104 -7.51 12.18 -0.80
N ARG A 105 -7.29 13.36 -0.22
CA ARG A 105 -6.20 14.26 -0.61
C ARG A 105 -4.82 13.67 -0.27
N GLU A 106 -4.66 13.07 0.91
CA GLU A 106 -3.38 12.56 1.41
C GLU A 106 -2.95 11.25 0.76
N GLU A 107 -3.89 10.48 0.23
CA GLU A 107 -3.61 9.37 -0.66
C GLU A 107 -2.92 9.83 -1.95
N GLY A 108 -2.99 11.12 -2.29
CA GLY A 108 -2.13 11.74 -3.29
C GLY A 108 -2.37 11.27 -4.71
N GLU A 109 -3.57 10.75 -5.00
CA GLU A 109 -3.91 10.13 -6.27
C GLU A 109 -4.65 11.03 -7.26
N ASP A 110 -4.70 12.32 -6.95
CA ASP A 110 -5.40 13.36 -7.73
C ASP A 110 -6.93 13.17 -7.75
N PHE A 111 -7.50 12.64 -6.66
CA PHE A 111 -8.95 12.60 -6.47
C PHE A 111 -9.54 14.01 -6.35
N ALA A 112 -10.60 14.28 -7.10
CA ALA A 112 -11.29 15.58 -7.05
C ALA A 112 -11.99 15.79 -5.70
N ASP A 113 -12.54 14.72 -5.12
CA ASP A 113 -13.23 14.69 -3.84
C ASP A 113 -13.26 13.25 -3.28
N VAL A 114 -13.93 13.09 -2.13
CA VAL A 114 -14.09 11.79 -1.47
C VAL A 114 -14.94 10.80 -2.28
N ALA A 115 -15.83 11.27 -3.15
CA ALA A 115 -16.64 10.40 -4.00
C ALA A 115 -15.77 9.79 -5.11
N ALA A 116 -14.89 10.58 -5.74
CA ALA A 116 -13.91 10.07 -6.69
C ALA A 116 -12.92 9.09 -6.06
N TRP A 117 -12.49 9.33 -4.82
CA TRP A 117 -11.71 8.38 -4.03
C TRP A 117 -12.48 7.06 -3.83
N ARG A 118 -13.74 7.15 -3.42
CA ARG A 118 -14.61 6.00 -3.16
C ARG A 118 -14.81 5.14 -4.40
N ASP A 119 -15.16 5.77 -5.52
CA ASP A 119 -15.34 5.08 -6.80
C ASP A 119 -14.06 4.33 -7.23
N ALA A 120 -12.88 4.94 -7.02
CA ALA A 120 -11.61 4.31 -7.36
C ALA A 120 -11.30 3.09 -6.48
N HIS A 121 -11.56 3.20 -5.18
CA HIS A 121 -11.32 2.11 -4.23
C HIS A 121 -12.31 0.96 -4.38
N GLU A 122 -13.60 1.26 -4.60
CA GLU A 122 -14.60 0.23 -4.89
C GLU A 122 -14.27 -0.50 -6.20
N ARG A 123 -13.83 0.21 -7.26
CA ARG A 123 -13.33 -0.45 -8.48
C ARG A 123 -12.16 -1.37 -8.21
N PHE A 124 -11.24 -1.00 -7.33
CA PHE A 124 -10.12 -1.85 -6.94
C PHE A 124 -10.61 -3.10 -6.19
N TRP A 125 -11.39 -2.94 -5.12
CA TRP A 125 -11.89 -4.05 -4.30
C TRP A 125 -12.88 -4.97 -5.03
N HIS A 126 -13.61 -4.45 -6.02
CA HIS A 126 -14.55 -5.26 -6.82
C HIS A 126 -13.89 -5.81 -8.10
N GLY A 127 -12.62 -5.49 -8.34
CA GLY A 127 -11.86 -5.98 -9.48
C GLY A 127 -11.59 -7.49 -9.41
N GLU A 128 -11.39 -8.11 -10.57
CA GLU A 128 -11.12 -9.56 -10.69
C GLU A 128 -9.90 -9.98 -9.86
N GLU A 129 -8.82 -9.20 -9.90
CA GLU A 129 -7.59 -9.49 -9.17
C GLU A 129 -7.79 -9.44 -7.65
N TYR A 130 -8.53 -8.45 -7.13
CA TYR A 130 -8.84 -8.39 -5.70
C TYR A 130 -9.78 -9.51 -5.27
N ARG A 131 -10.80 -9.83 -6.06
CA ARG A 131 -11.71 -10.96 -5.79
C ARG A 131 -10.98 -12.31 -5.77
N ALA A 132 -10.04 -12.51 -6.69
CA ALA A 132 -9.16 -13.67 -6.69
C ALA A 132 -8.28 -13.69 -5.42
N HIS A 133 -7.70 -12.55 -5.02
CA HIS A 133 -6.94 -12.42 -3.79
C HIS A 133 -7.77 -12.72 -2.53
N ALA A 134 -9.00 -12.20 -2.47
CA ALA A 134 -9.94 -12.44 -1.37
C ALA A 134 -10.48 -13.88 -1.35
N GLY A 135 -10.32 -14.64 -2.44
CA GLY A 135 -10.87 -15.98 -2.59
C GLY A 135 -12.39 -16.01 -2.77
N ASP A 136 -13.00 -14.87 -3.13
CA ASP A 136 -14.44 -14.72 -3.27
C ASP A 136 -14.79 -13.92 -4.55
N PRO A 137 -15.32 -14.56 -5.61
CA PRO A 137 -15.72 -13.88 -6.84
C PRO A 137 -16.92 -12.93 -6.64
N GLY A 138 -17.66 -13.08 -5.54
CA GLY A 138 -18.77 -12.23 -5.13
C GLY A 138 -18.36 -11.12 -4.15
N PHE A 139 -17.06 -10.95 -3.85
CA PHE A 139 -16.61 -9.97 -2.87
C PHE A 139 -17.08 -8.56 -3.24
N THR A 140 -17.65 -7.89 -2.24
CA THR A 140 -18.12 -6.51 -2.31
C THR A 140 -17.78 -5.79 -1.01
N VAL A 141 -17.72 -4.46 -1.09
CA VAL A 141 -17.60 -3.58 0.07
C VAL A 141 -18.86 -2.73 0.18
N ALA A 142 -19.18 -2.33 1.41
CA ALA A 142 -20.27 -1.43 1.74
C ALA A 142 -19.78 -0.33 2.68
N ASP A 143 -20.60 0.68 2.93
CA ASP A 143 -20.27 1.84 3.76
C ASP A 143 -19.77 1.47 5.16
N ASP A 144 -20.32 0.41 5.75
CA ASP A 144 -19.98 -0.10 7.08
C ASP A 144 -18.76 -1.03 7.09
N THR A 145 -18.20 -1.37 5.92
CA THR A 145 -17.02 -2.23 5.80
C THR A 145 -15.83 -1.58 6.51
N PRO A 146 -15.19 -2.24 7.50
CA PRO A 146 -14.09 -1.63 8.22
C PRO A 146 -12.83 -1.51 7.35
N ALA A 147 -12.31 -0.29 7.25
CA ALA A 147 -11.06 0.04 6.60
C ALA A 147 -10.02 0.48 7.63
N VAL A 148 -8.75 0.28 7.28
CA VAL A 148 -7.57 0.75 7.99
C VAL A 148 -6.97 1.86 7.13
N VAL A 149 -7.00 3.09 7.64
CA VAL A 149 -6.28 4.22 7.06
C VAL A 149 -4.95 4.35 7.81
N GLU A 150 -3.86 4.30 7.06
CA GLU A 150 -2.51 4.51 7.54
C GLU A 150 -1.95 5.79 6.92
N TRP A 151 -1.43 6.67 7.78
CA TRP A 151 -0.61 7.81 7.38
C TRP A 151 0.86 7.47 7.59
N PHE A 152 1.71 7.97 6.70
CA PHE A 152 3.14 7.70 6.75
C PHE A 152 3.98 8.83 6.19
N ALA A 153 5.26 8.83 6.55
CA ALA A 153 6.28 9.69 5.97
C ALA A 153 7.42 8.86 5.38
N VAL A 154 7.94 9.27 4.22
CA VAL A 154 9.15 8.66 3.66
C VAL A 154 10.36 9.11 4.47
N THR A 155 11.07 8.16 5.07
CA THR A 155 12.26 8.43 5.90
C THR A 155 13.56 8.18 5.14
N ALA A 156 13.55 7.31 4.13
CA ALA A 156 14.67 7.10 3.23
C ALA A 156 14.20 6.64 1.85
N ARG A 157 14.90 7.10 0.79
CA ARG A 157 14.78 6.51 -0.55
C ARG A 157 15.93 5.53 -0.75
N LEU A 158 15.60 4.33 -1.18
CA LEU A 158 16.56 3.27 -1.46
C LEU A 158 16.79 3.31 -2.96
N GLY A 159 17.96 3.80 -3.38
CA GLY A 159 18.32 3.77 -4.80
C GLY A 159 18.26 2.33 -5.34
N GLN A 160 18.12 2.17 -6.65
CA GLN A 160 18.42 0.88 -7.27
C GLN A 160 19.90 0.59 -6.99
N LEU A 161 20.18 -0.34 -6.06
CA LEU A 161 21.52 -0.87 -5.83
C LEU A 161 22.00 -1.67 -7.05
#